data_AF-A0A0C2FWD0-F1
#
_entry.id   AF-A0A0C2FWD0-F1
#
_cell.length_a   1.000
_cell.length_b   1.000
_cell.length_c   1.000
_cell.angle_alpha   90.00
_cell.angle_beta   90.00
_cell.angle_gamma   90.00
#
_symmetry.space_group_name_H-M   'P 1'
#
loop_
_entity.id
_entity.type
_entity.pdbx_description
1 polymer ?
#
loop_
_entity_poly.entity_id
_entity_poly.type
_entity_poly.pdbx_seq_one_letter_code
_entity_poly.pdbx_strand_id
1 'polypeptide(L)'
;MKGFGVSLKNSGKIQYFSKKRIFRKEIDASTGFLVGIKTNSVEFQDNGLTVDDARLMCQMMEECGFDFVELSGGNIERLAFQHVRDSTRKREAFFLEFAAKIRPVFEKTVVYVTGGFRTAPAMVNAISEGTTDGIGLGRPITAEPDFPAKILRGDCVAAADTKLDPDDFGITSTASNTQMGQMGNRPYADLTNVCDDVADLSNPEEVENYKKAAAKYFQAMEQTAKRGEAIHGVLDYVNVVA
;
A
#
# COMPACT_ATOMS: atom_id res chain seq x y z
N MET A 1 1.95 -27.52 26.23
CA MET A 1 3.27 -27.47 25.57
C MET A 1 3.92 -26.14 25.91
N LYS A 2 5.17 -26.15 26.39
CA LYS A 2 5.97 -24.94 26.65
C LYS A 2 6.32 -24.30 25.30
N GLY A 3 5.80 -23.10 25.03
CA GLY A 3 6.14 -22.28 23.86
C GLY A 3 7.05 -21.14 24.28
N PHE A 4 8.18 -20.98 23.60
CA PHE A 4 9.27 -20.08 23.93
C PHE A 4 8.81 -18.61 24.01
N GLY A 5 8.78 -18.06 25.22
CA GLY A 5 8.63 -16.62 25.46
C GLY A 5 9.96 -15.91 25.22
N VAL A 6 10.21 -15.49 23.98
CA VAL A 6 11.21 -14.43 23.71
C VAL A 6 10.45 -13.12 23.77
N SER A 7 10.79 -12.26 24.72
CA SER A 7 10.22 -10.90 24.82
C SER A 7 10.38 -10.17 23.47
N LEU A 8 9.33 -9.50 23.01
CA LEU A 8 9.33 -8.62 21.83
C LEU A 8 10.52 -7.65 21.80
N LYS A 9 10.94 -7.19 22.99
CA LYS A 9 12.15 -6.35 23.17
C LYS A 9 13.42 -7.02 22.65
N ASN A 10 13.55 -8.33 22.82
CA ASN A 10 14.75 -9.06 22.42
C ASN A 10 14.68 -9.52 20.96
N SER A 11 13.55 -10.06 20.49
CA SER A 11 13.43 -10.59 19.12
C SER A 11 13.37 -9.48 18.07
N GLY A 12 12.58 -8.42 18.29
CA GLY A 12 12.46 -7.31 17.35
C GLY A 12 13.75 -6.49 17.25
N LYS A 13 14.45 -6.24 18.38
CA LYS A 13 15.69 -5.45 18.36
C LYS A 13 16.73 -6.19 17.55
N ILE A 14 16.89 -7.49 17.77
CA ILE A 14 17.82 -8.30 16.98
C ILE A 14 17.47 -8.19 15.50
N GLN A 15 16.20 -8.34 15.10
CA GLN A 15 15.85 -8.34 13.68
C GLN A 15 16.11 -6.98 12.98
N TYR A 16 15.68 -5.87 13.57
CA TYR A 16 15.82 -4.54 12.94
C TYR A 16 17.27 -4.03 12.96
N PHE A 17 17.97 -4.16 14.09
CA PHE A 17 19.38 -3.78 14.18
C PHE A 17 20.25 -4.63 13.27
N SER A 18 20.00 -5.95 13.18
CA SER A 18 20.73 -6.82 12.26
C SER A 18 20.56 -6.36 10.82
N LYS A 19 19.31 -6.13 10.39
CA LYS A 19 19.00 -5.73 9.02
C LYS A 19 19.67 -4.41 8.65
N LYS A 20 19.48 -3.35 9.44
CA LYS A 20 20.09 -2.05 9.12
C LYS A 20 21.62 -2.11 9.18
N ARG A 21 22.20 -2.80 10.17
CA ARG A 21 23.67 -2.95 10.27
C ARG A 21 24.23 -3.68 9.06
N ILE A 22 23.54 -4.70 8.55
CA ILE A 22 23.92 -5.37 7.31
C ILE A 22 23.88 -4.37 6.15
N PHE A 23 22.77 -3.64 5.95
CA PHE A 23 22.68 -2.67 4.86
C PHE A 23 23.75 -1.57 4.93
N ARG A 24 24.02 -1.02 6.12
CA ARG A 24 25.02 0.05 6.28
C ARG A 24 26.47 -0.45 6.32
N LYS A 25 26.70 -1.74 6.52
CA LYS A 25 28.02 -2.36 6.31
C LYS A 25 28.34 -2.44 4.81
N GLU A 26 27.34 -2.75 3.99
CA GLU A 26 27.51 -2.87 2.54
C GLU A 26 27.37 -1.51 1.82
N ILE A 27 26.59 -0.56 2.38
CA ILE A 27 26.30 0.74 1.79
C ILE A 27 26.56 1.86 2.82
N ASP A 28 27.73 2.47 2.72
CA ASP A 28 28.16 3.54 3.63
C ASP A 28 27.23 4.77 3.55
N ALA A 29 27.01 5.44 4.69
CA ALA A 29 26.13 6.61 4.78
C ALA A 29 26.62 7.80 3.95
N SER A 30 27.93 7.92 3.70
CA SER A 30 28.52 8.98 2.86
C SER A 30 28.09 8.95 1.40
N THR A 31 27.54 7.83 0.93
CA THR A 31 26.99 7.72 -0.44
C THR A 31 25.73 8.57 -0.65
N GLY A 32 25.08 9.01 0.44
CA GLY A 32 23.76 9.63 0.38
C GLY A 32 22.62 8.66 0.07
N PHE A 33 22.90 7.35 0.02
CA PHE A 33 21.86 6.34 -0.21
C PHE A 33 20.94 6.23 1.01
N LEU A 34 19.63 6.38 0.78
CA LEU A 34 18.59 6.30 1.80
C LEU A 34 18.16 4.85 2.03
N VAL A 35 18.02 4.47 3.29
CA VAL A 35 17.54 3.15 3.73
C VAL A 35 16.29 3.35 4.57
N GLY A 36 15.14 2.99 4.01
CA GLY A 36 13.87 3.02 4.73
C GLY A 36 13.38 1.65 5.16
N ILE A 37 12.35 1.63 6.00
CA ILE A 37 11.63 0.41 6.39
C ILE A 37 10.12 0.61 6.27
N LYS A 38 9.42 -0.38 5.71
CA LYS A 38 7.96 -0.41 5.65
C LYS A 38 7.42 -1.43 6.64
N THR A 39 6.44 -1.02 7.44
CA THR A 39 5.77 -1.88 8.42
C THR A 39 4.25 -1.79 8.26
N ASN A 40 3.57 -2.90 8.50
CA ASN A 40 2.12 -3.00 8.40
C ASN A 40 1.49 -2.88 9.80
N SER A 41 0.50 -2.01 9.94
CA SER A 41 -0.22 -1.78 11.18
C SER A 41 -1.28 -2.83 11.49
N VAL A 42 -1.53 -3.79 10.60
CA VAL A 42 -2.44 -4.92 10.83
C VAL A 42 -1.86 -5.90 11.86
N GLU A 43 -0.56 -5.79 12.17
CA GLU A 43 0.04 -6.46 13.32
C GLU A 43 -0.57 -6.01 14.68
N PHE A 44 -1.43 -4.97 14.68
CA PHE A 44 -1.95 -4.29 15.88
C PHE A 44 -3.46 -4.46 16.19
N GLN A 45 -4.14 -5.53 15.75
CA GLN A 45 -5.58 -5.77 16.03
C GLN A 45 -5.87 -7.03 16.85
N ASP A 46 -7.05 -7.09 17.49
CA ASP A 46 -7.44 -7.99 18.59
C ASP A 46 -6.87 -9.42 18.51
N ASN A 47 -6.01 -9.74 19.49
CA ASN A 47 -5.08 -10.88 19.62
C ASN A 47 -3.65 -10.69 19.05
N GLY A 48 -3.33 -9.50 18.53
CA GLY A 48 -1.99 -9.09 18.05
C GLY A 48 -1.21 -8.20 19.02
N LEU A 49 -0.32 -7.36 18.47
CA LEU A 49 0.50 -6.39 19.21
C LEU A 49 -0.35 -5.21 19.69
N THR A 50 -0.18 -4.79 20.95
CA THR A 50 -0.90 -3.62 21.49
C THR A 50 -0.37 -2.30 20.91
N VAL A 51 -1.05 -1.18 21.15
CA VAL A 51 -0.51 0.16 20.81
C VAL A 51 0.84 0.41 21.49
N ASP A 52 1.04 -0.13 22.69
CA ASP A 52 2.32 -0.02 23.40
C ASP A 52 3.42 -0.88 22.75
N ASP A 53 3.07 -2.06 22.23
CA ASP A 53 3.99 -2.87 21.44
C ASP A 53 4.34 -2.18 20.11
N ALA A 54 3.37 -1.52 19.47
CA ALA A 54 3.60 -0.72 18.27
C ALA A 54 4.57 0.43 18.52
N ARG A 55 4.36 1.16 19.62
CA ARG A 55 5.27 2.22 20.07
C ARG A 55 6.66 1.68 20.33
N LEU A 56 6.77 0.55 21.02
CA LEU A 56 8.06 -0.08 21.30
C LEU A 56 8.79 -0.47 20.00
N MET A 57 8.09 -1.05 19.02
CA MET A 57 8.70 -1.37 17.73
C MET A 57 9.13 -0.12 16.96
N CYS A 58 8.31 0.95 16.99
CA CYS A 58 8.67 2.22 16.36
C CYS A 58 9.88 2.87 17.04
N GLN A 59 9.96 2.81 18.38
CA GLN A 59 11.14 3.27 19.12
C GLN A 59 12.39 2.49 18.69
N MET A 60 12.25 1.19 18.47
CA MET A 60 13.34 0.35 17.99
C MET A 60 13.76 0.70 16.56
N MET A 61 12.82 1.06 15.70
CA MET A 61 13.12 1.53 14.33
C MET A 61 13.83 2.89 14.36
N GLU A 62 13.38 3.82 15.21
CA GLU A 62 14.05 5.11 15.45
C GLU A 62 15.47 4.92 16.00
N GLU A 63 15.65 4.06 17.03
CA GLU A 63 16.97 3.72 17.59
C GLU A 63 17.89 3.07 16.54
N CYS A 64 17.33 2.27 15.62
CA CYS A 64 18.09 1.75 14.49
C CYS A 64 18.55 2.89 13.58
N GLY A 65 17.74 3.93 13.40
CA GLY A 65 18.05 5.15 12.63
C GLY A 65 17.81 5.01 11.14
N PHE A 66 16.76 4.31 10.71
CA PHE A 66 16.36 4.33 9.30
C PHE A 66 16.16 5.78 8.82
N ASP A 67 16.40 6.04 7.54
CA ASP A 67 16.25 7.40 7.00
C ASP A 67 14.78 7.78 6.88
N PHE A 68 13.93 6.79 6.59
CA PHE A 68 12.49 6.93 6.64
C PHE A 68 11.79 5.63 7.08
N VAL A 69 10.60 5.76 7.62
CA VAL A 69 9.68 4.65 7.91
C VAL A 69 8.39 4.88 7.13
N GLU A 70 7.87 3.83 6.50
CA GLU A 70 6.54 3.84 5.91
C GLU A 70 5.60 3.00 6.79
N LEU A 71 4.67 3.67 7.45
CA LEU A 71 3.58 3.05 8.18
C LEU A 71 2.43 2.82 7.20
N SER A 72 2.00 1.57 7.07
CA SER A 72 0.85 1.22 6.23
C SER A 72 -0.24 0.56 7.06
N GLY A 73 -1.51 0.85 6.76
CA GLY A 73 -2.65 0.32 7.52
C GLY A 73 -3.84 -0.07 6.68
N GLY A 74 -3.58 -0.66 5.52
CA GLY A 74 -4.63 -1.27 4.71
C GLY A 74 -5.23 -2.47 5.46
N ASN A 75 -6.56 -2.50 5.62
CA ASN A 75 -7.23 -3.70 6.12
C ASN A 75 -7.04 -4.85 5.14
N ILE A 76 -6.27 -5.85 5.54
CA ILE A 76 -6.37 -7.20 4.99
C ILE A 76 -6.21 -8.13 6.18
N GLU A 77 -7.30 -8.27 6.95
CA GLU A 77 -7.73 -9.53 7.57
C GLU A 77 -9.05 -9.32 8.33
N ARG A 78 -10.15 -9.28 7.57
CA ARG A 78 -11.38 -9.97 7.99
C ARG A 78 -11.70 -11.00 6.93
N LEU A 79 -11.71 -12.27 7.33
CA LEU A 79 -12.25 -13.37 6.54
C LEU A 79 -13.66 -13.00 6.03
N ALA A 80 -13.78 -13.04 4.71
CA ALA A 80 -14.88 -13.30 3.78
C ALA A 80 -16.33 -13.59 4.24
N PHE A 81 -16.71 -13.51 5.51
CA PHE A 81 -18.07 -13.83 5.96
C PHE A 81 -18.48 -12.91 7.11
N GLN A 82 -19.03 -11.74 6.78
CA GLN A 82 -20.21 -11.18 7.44
C GLN A 82 -20.55 -9.81 6.85
N HIS A 83 -21.75 -9.72 6.27
CA HIS A 83 -22.43 -8.47 5.93
C HIS A 83 -22.36 -7.46 7.09
N VAL A 84 -21.74 -6.29 6.90
CA VAL A 84 -22.21 -5.02 7.50
C VAL A 84 -21.70 -3.83 6.67
N ARG A 85 -22.65 -3.01 6.19
CA ARG A 85 -22.49 -1.65 5.63
C ARG A 85 -21.92 -0.69 6.69
N ASP A 86 -20.89 0.10 6.33
CA ASP A 86 -20.35 1.33 7.01
C ASP A 86 -18.80 1.36 7.14
N SER A 87 -18.04 0.70 6.25
CA SER A 87 -16.70 0.24 6.62
C SER A 87 -15.50 1.12 6.17
N THR A 88 -15.48 1.89 5.09
CA THR A 88 -14.19 2.51 4.64
C THR A 88 -13.77 3.78 5.40
N ARG A 89 -14.67 4.75 5.58
CA ARG A 89 -14.35 6.02 6.26
C ARG A 89 -13.92 5.86 7.72
N LYS A 90 -14.61 4.99 8.48
CA LYS A 90 -14.25 4.71 9.88
C LYS A 90 -12.90 4.00 9.99
N ARG A 91 -12.53 3.18 9.00
CA ARG A 91 -11.27 2.45 8.96
C ARG A 91 -10.07 3.34 8.56
N GLU A 92 -10.26 4.26 7.61
CA GLU A 92 -9.25 5.26 7.25
C GLU A 92 -8.98 6.24 8.40
N ALA A 93 -10.05 6.69 9.08
CA ALA A 93 -9.93 7.51 10.29
C ALA A 93 -9.18 6.78 11.41
N PHE A 94 -9.47 5.50 11.64
CA PHE A 94 -8.78 4.69 12.65
C PHE A 94 -7.27 4.60 12.40
N PHE A 95 -6.85 4.41 11.15
CA PHE A 95 -5.43 4.32 10.83
C PHE A 95 -4.71 5.67 10.95
N LEU A 96 -5.33 6.77 10.53
CA LEU A 96 -4.75 8.10 10.73
C LEU A 96 -4.64 8.44 12.22
N GLU A 97 -5.63 8.09 13.04
CA GLU A 97 -5.56 8.22 14.50
C GLU A 97 -4.43 7.38 15.10
N PHE A 98 -4.22 6.17 14.60
CA PHE A 98 -3.12 5.31 15.02
C PHE A 98 -1.76 5.90 14.62
N ALA A 99 -1.61 6.34 13.38
CA ALA A 99 -0.40 7.01 12.89
C ALA A 99 -0.09 8.26 13.73
N ALA A 100 -1.09 9.10 14.02
CA ALA A 100 -0.93 10.29 14.86
C ALA A 100 -0.46 9.97 16.28
N LYS A 101 -0.85 8.83 16.86
CA LYS A 101 -0.41 8.38 18.20
C LYS A 101 1.01 7.84 18.24
N ILE A 102 1.51 7.37 17.10
CA ILE A 102 2.84 6.73 16.98
C ILE A 102 3.87 7.68 16.40
N ARG A 103 3.48 8.57 15.48
CA ARG A 103 4.38 9.54 14.85
C ARG A 103 5.31 10.24 15.85
N PRO A 104 4.86 10.69 17.04
CA PRO A 104 5.75 11.35 18.02
C PRO A 104 6.93 10.50 18.53
N VAL A 105 6.95 9.19 18.28
CA VAL A 105 8.08 8.30 18.58
C VAL A 105 9.28 8.57 17.66
N PHE A 106 9.03 9.04 16.44
CA PHE A 106 10.05 9.32 15.45
C PHE A 106 10.48 10.78 15.56
N GLU A 107 11.70 11.01 16.07
CA GLU A 107 12.26 12.35 16.23
C GLU A 107 13.13 12.76 15.04
N LYS A 108 13.84 11.78 14.45
CA LYS A 108 14.78 12.00 13.34
C LYS A 108 14.36 11.28 12.06
N THR A 109 13.71 10.13 12.18
CA THR A 109 13.26 9.33 11.03
C THR A 109 12.09 10.03 10.33
N VAL A 110 12.15 10.16 9.00
CA VAL A 110 11.04 10.70 8.20
C VAL A 110 9.89 9.69 8.16
N VAL A 111 8.66 10.12 8.47
CA VAL A 111 7.49 9.23 8.52
C VAL A 111 6.63 9.40 7.28
N TYR A 112 6.44 8.30 6.53
CA TYR A 112 5.45 8.18 5.47
C TYR A 112 4.26 7.37 5.96
N VAL A 113 3.05 7.77 5.55
CA VAL A 113 1.82 7.04 5.82
C VAL A 113 1.15 6.64 4.51
N THR A 114 0.81 5.35 4.39
CA THR A 114 0.14 4.78 3.21
C THR A 114 -1.15 4.09 3.62
N GLY A 115 -2.29 4.62 3.18
CA GLY A 115 -3.59 4.00 3.40
C GLY A 115 -4.73 4.93 3.06
N GLY A 116 -5.54 4.59 2.05
CA GLY A 116 -6.81 5.27 1.78
C GLY A 116 -6.72 6.69 1.18
N PHE A 117 -5.54 7.31 1.08
CA PHE A 117 -5.44 8.64 0.48
C PHE A 117 -5.94 8.67 -0.97
N ARG A 118 -6.89 9.58 -1.23
CA ARG A 118 -7.55 9.77 -2.53
C ARG A 118 -7.67 11.22 -2.96
N THR A 119 -7.59 12.17 -2.02
CA THR A 119 -7.82 13.58 -2.30
C THR A 119 -6.67 14.44 -1.78
N ALA A 120 -6.33 15.49 -2.52
CA ALA A 120 -5.28 16.44 -2.13
C ALA A 120 -5.57 17.09 -0.77
N PRO A 121 -6.80 17.51 -0.41
CA PRO A 121 -7.08 18.04 0.92
C PRO A 121 -6.80 17.04 2.05
N ALA A 122 -7.14 15.76 1.88
CA ALA A 122 -6.85 14.76 2.91
C ALA A 122 -5.34 14.54 3.09
N MET A 123 -4.59 14.54 2.00
CA MET A 123 -3.12 14.44 2.03
C MET A 123 -2.48 15.66 2.70
N VAL A 124 -2.91 16.86 2.33
CA VAL A 124 -2.42 18.12 2.90
C VAL A 124 -2.74 18.22 4.39
N ASN A 125 -3.95 17.83 4.80
CA ASN A 125 -4.33 17.84 6.21
C ASN A 125 -3.47 16.87 7.03
N ALA A 126 -3.25 15.64 6.56
CA ALA A 126 -2.42 14.67 7.26
C ALA A 126 -0.97 15.19 7.49
N ILE A 127 -0.41 15.89 6.51
CA ILE A 127 0.92 16.52 6.64
C ILE A 127 0.86 17.73 7.59
N SER A 128 -0.11 18.64 7.39
CA SER A 128 -0.21 19.91 8.12
C SER A 128 -0.51 19.70 9.61
N GLU A 129 -1.22 18.63 9.95
CA GLU A 129 -1.51 18.22 11.33
C GLU A 129 -0.35 17.43 11.98
N GLY A 130 0.72 17.16 11.23
CA GLY A 130 1.88 16.43 11.74
C GLY A 130 1.64 14.93 11.93
N THR A 131 0.60 14.36 11.31
CA THR A 131 0.33 12.91 11.33
C THR A 131 1.41 12.15 10.55
N THR A 132 2.00 12.77 9.54
CA THR A 132 3.06 12.19 8.70
C THR A 132 3.88 13.29 8.05
N ASP A 133 5.12 13.00 7.65
CA ASP A 133 5.97 13.90 6.87
C ASP A 133 5.81 13.69 5.35
N GLY A 134 5.26 12.55 4.93
CA GLY A 134 4.99 12.24 3.52
C GLY A 134 3.84 11.23 3.31
N ILE A 135 3.33 11.18 2.08
CA ILE A 135 2.16 10.36 1.71
C ILE A 135 2.60 9.27 0.75
N GLY A 136 2.26 8.02 1.04
CA GLY A 136 2.38 6.94 0.06
C GLY A 136 1.04 6.66 -0.63
N LEU A 137 1.13 6.38 -1.93
CA LEU A 137 0.00 6.07 -2.80
C LEU A 137 0.18 4.67 -3.39
N GLY A 138 -0.91 3.91 -3.48
CA GLY A 138 -0.95 2.57 -4.07
C GLY A 138 -1.90 2.52 -5.27
N ARG A 139 -3.09 1.94 -5.07
CA ARG A 139 -4.12 1.81 -6.13
C ARG A 139 -4.35 3.06 -7.02
N PRO A 140 -4.37 4.30 -6.50
CA PRO A 140 -4.53 5.48 -7.36
C PRO A 140 -3.43 5.64 -8.41
N ILE A 141 -2.16 5.37 -8.06
CA ILE A 141 -1.05 5.55 -9.00
C ILE A 141 -0.93 4.39 -10.00
N THR A 142 -1.60 3.26 -9.76
CA THR A 142 -1.76 2.23 -10.79
C THR A 142 -2.85 2.60 -11.78
N ALA A 143 -3.84 3.43 -11.43
CA ALA A 143 -4.80 3.94 -12.40
C ALA A 143 -4.30 5.20 -13.12
N GLU A 144 -3.60 6.08 -12.38
CA GLU A 144 -3.11 7.36 -12.88
C GLU A 144 -1.67 7.63 -12.38
N PRO A 145 -0.63 7.19 -13.12
CA PRO A 145 0.77 7.33 -12.69
C PRO A 145 1.21 8.78 -12.46
N ASP A 146 0.65 9.73 -13.21
CA ASP A 146 0.93 11.16 -13.07
C ASP A 146 -0.01 11.88 -12.09
N PHE A 147 -0.85 11.15 -11.33
CA PHE A 147 -1.76 11.75 -10.36
C PHE A 147 -1.07 12.73 -9.38
N PRO A 148 0.12 12.42 -8.79
CA PRO A 148 0.83 13.40 -7.97
C PRO A 148 1.19 14.69 -8.74
N ALA A 149 1.61 14.56 -10.00
CA ALA A 149 1.96 15.70 -10.83
C ALA A 149 0.72 16.52 -11.22
N LYS A 150 -0.42 15.87 -11.50
CA LYS A 150 -1.72 16.54 -11.72
C LYS A 150 -2.16 17.35 -10.50
N ILE A 151 -2.02 16.80 -9.29
CA ILE A 151 -2.30 17.54 -8.05
C ILE A 151 -1.42 18.78 -7.93
N LEU A 152 -0.10 18.63 -8.14
CA LEU A 152 0.87 19.71 -8.00
C LEU A 152 0.67 20.84 -9.03
N ARG A 153 0.16 20.51 -10.22
CA ARG A 153 -0.21 21.49 -11.26
C ARG A 153 -1.59 22.11 -11.03
N GLY A 154 -2.42 21.52 -10.16
CA GLY A 154 -3.80 21.94 -9.94
C GLY A 154 -4.79 21.40 -10.97
N ASP A 155 -4.40 20.41 -11.78
CA ASP A 155 -5.24 19.80 -12.82
C ASP A 155 -6.39 18.97 -12.18
N CYS A 156 -6.14 18.38 -11.01
CA CYS A 156 -7.14 17.66 -10.24
C CYS A 156 -6.86 17.75 -8.73
N VAL A 157 -7.88 17.44 -7.92
CA VAL A 157 -7.79 17.41 -6.45
C VAL A 157 -8.13 16.04 -5.85
N ALA A 158 -8.42 15.06 -6.70
CA ALA A 158 -8.78 13.72 -6.31
C ALA A 158 -8.39 12.71 -7.40
N ALA A 159 -8.10 11.49 -6.99
CA ALA A 159 -7.87 10.36 -7.89
C ALA A 159 -9.17 9.99 -8.61
N ALA A 160 -9.05 9.36 -9.78
CA ALA A 160 -10.18 8.80 -10.50
C ALA A 160 -11.07 7.91 -9.60
N ASP A 161 -12.39 8.07 -9.74
CA ASP A 161 -13.37 7.33 -8.96
C ASP A 161 -13.62 5.93 -9.57
N THR A 162 -12.70 5.01 -9.30
CA THR A 162 -12.80 3.60 -9.73
C THR A 162 -14.11 2.96 -9.25
N LYS A 163 -14.87 2.34 -10.16
CA LYS A 163 -16.18 1.72 -9.87
C LYS A 163 -16.10 0.24 -9.46
N LEU A 164 -14.91 -0.24 -9.11
CA LEU A 164 -14.74 -1.50 -8.40
C LEU A 164 -15.05 -1.31 -6.91
N ASP A 165 -15.56 -2.34 -6.26
CA ASP A 165 -15.74 -2.32 -4.81
C ASP A 165 -14.35 -2.17 -4.13
N PRO A 166 -14.07 -1.07 -3.43
CA PRO A 166 -12.77 -0.85 -2.79
C PRO A 166 -12.47 -1.85 -1.66
N ASP A 167 -13.48 -2.58 -1.17
CA ASP A 167 -13.37 -3.59 -0.13
C ASP A 167 -13.13 -5.01 -0.70
N ASP A 168 -13.34 -5.20 -2.00
CA ASP A 168 -12.95 -6.44 -2.68
C ASP A 168 -11.44 -6.39 -2.98
N PHE A 169 -10.65 -6.90 -2.02
CA PHE A 169 -9.20 -6.94 -2.16
C PHE A 169 -8.75 -7.78 -3.36
N GLY A 170 -9.47 -8.87 -3.68
CA GLY A 170 -9.14 -9.76 -4.79
C GLY A 170 -9.18 -9.01 -6.11
N ILE A 171 -10.33 -8.40 -6.43
CA ILE A 171 -10.49 -7.69 -7.69
C ILE A 171 -9.63 -6.43 -7.78
N THR A 172 -9.50 -5.66 -6.68
CA THR A 172 -8.73 -4.41 -6.70
C THR A 172 -7.21 -4.63 -6.75
N SER A 173 -6.72 -5.72 -6.17
CA SER A 173 -5.32 -6.15 -6.30
C SER A 173 -5.02 -6.60 -7.73
N THR A 174 -5.88 -7.44 -8.32
CA THR A 174 -5.72 -7.86 -9.73
C THR A 174 -5.81 -6.66 -10.68
N ALA A 175 -6.68 -5.68 -10.40
CA ALA A 175 -6.76 -4.45 -11.20
C ALA A 175 -5.45 -3.67 -11.17
N SER A 176 -4.86 -3.51 -9.99
CA SER A 176 -3.58 -2.82 -9.83
C SER A 176 -2.47 -3.51 -10.62
N ASN A 177 -2.38 -4.85 -10.55
CA ASN A 177 -1.41 -5.62 -11.31
C ASN A 177 -1.63 -5.52 -12.82
N THR A 178 -2.89 -5.56 -13.26
CA THR A 178 -3.25 -5.42 -14.68
C THR A 178 -2.81 -4.07 -15.21
N GLN A 179 -3.16 -2.99 -14.51
CA GLN A 179 -2.81 -1.64 -14.92
C GLN A 179 -1.29 -1.43 -14.94
N MET A 180 -0.55 -1.92 -13.93
CA MET A 180 0.92 -1.88 -13.96
C MET A 180 1.51 -2.71 -15.11
N GLY A 181 0.89 -3.85 -15.45
CA GLY A 181 1.27 -4.64 -16.62
C GLY A 181 1.05 -3.86 -17.92
N GLN A 182 -0.10 -3.20 -18.05
CA GLN A 182 -0.45 -2.37 -19.21
C GLN A 182 0.53 -1.20 -19.41
N MET A 183 0.95 -0.53 -18.33
CA MET A 183 1.99 0.51 -18.40
C MET A 183 3.31 -0.01 -18.96
N GLY A 184 3.59 -1.30 -18.82
CA GLY A 184 4.80 -1.95 -19.32
C GLY A 184 4.74 -2.38 -20.78
N ASN A 185 3.59 -2.25 -21.45
CA ASN A 185 3.39 -2.79 -22.81
C ASN A 185 4.17 -2.02 -23.89
N ARG A 186 4.43 -0.72 -23.69
CA ARG A 186 5.10 0.13 -24.68
C ARG A 186 6.10 1.08 -24.03
N PRO A 187 7.19 1.44 -24.72
CA PRO A 187 8.15 2.42 -24.21
C PRO A 187 7.48 3.78 -23.93
N TYR A 188 7.91 4.45 -22.85
CA TYR A 188 7.41 5.77 -22.47
C TYR A 188 7.48 6.82 -23.60
N ALA A 189 8.51 6.73 -24.46
CA ALA A 189 8.70 7.67 -25.58
C ALA A 189 7.63 7.57 -26.68
N ASP A 190 6.86 6.47 -26.71
CA ASP A 190 5.82 6.24 -27.71
C ASP A 190 4.42 6.64 -27.22
N LEU A 191 4.31 7.08 -25.96
CA LEU A 191 3.06 7.47 -25.32
C LEU A 191 2.77 8.96 -25.56
N THR A 192 1.51 9.28 -25.83
CA THR A 192 1.01 10.68 -25.82
C THR A 192 0.56 11.08 -24.42
N ASN A 193 0.03 10.12 -23.66
CA ASN A 193 -0.32 10.26 -22.25
C ASN A 193 0.25 9.09 -21.45
N VAL A 194 0.69 9.31 -20.21
CA VAL A 194 1.24 8.24 -19.36
C VAL A 194 0.21 7.18 -18.96
N CYS A 195 -1.08 7.50 -19.11
CA CYS A 195 -2.20 6.58 -18.93
C CYS A 195 -2.64 5.88 -20.22
N ASP A 196 -1.97 6.13 -21.36
CA ASP A 196 -2.27 5.40 -22.60
C ASP A 196 -2.19 3.89 -22.34
N ASP A 197 -3.15 3.13 -22.88
CA ASP A 197 -3.32 1.69 -22.71
C ASP A 197 -3.68 1.20 -21.29
N VAL A 198 -3.71 2.07 -20.27
CA VAL A 198 -4.10 1.72 -18.90
C VAL A 198 -5.62 1.70 -18.76
N ALA A 199 -6.18 0.61 -18.23
CA ALA A 199 -7.63 0.46 -18.05
C ALA A 199 -8.22 1.57 -17.15
N ASP A 200 -9.13 2.39 -17.71
CA ASP A 200 -9.91 3.37 -16.95
C ASP A 200 -11.11 2.72 -16.25
N LEU A 201 -10.85 2.21 -15.06
CA LEU A 201 -11.87 1.58 -14.22
C LEU A 201 -12.78 2.60 -13.52
N SER A 202 -12.73 3.89 -13.86
CA SER A 202 -13.78 4.85 -13.52
C SER A 202 -14.95 4.80 -14.51
N ASN A 203 -14.73 4.22 -15.70
CA ASN A 203 -15.76 3.99 -16.70
C ASN A 203 -16.58 2.72 -16.40
N PRO A 204 -17.92 2.79 -16.29
CA PRO A 204 -18.75 1.62 -16.00
C PRO A 204 -18.68 0.50 -17.04
N GLU A 205 -18.52 0.81 -18.32
CA GLU A 205 -18.41 -0.19 -19.39
C GLU A 205 -17.12 -1.00 -19.25
N GLU A 206 -16.02 -0.29 -19.02
CA GLU A 206 -14.69 -0.87 -18.77
C GLU A 206 -14.73 -1.79 -17.55
N VAL A 207 -15.37 -1.34 -16.46
CA VAL A 207 -15.51 -2.11 -15.22
C VAL A 207 -16.32 -3.39 -15.40
N GLU A 208 -17.41 -3.36 -16.16
CA GLU A 208 -18.21 -4.55 -16.42
C GLU A 208 -17.47 -5.56 -17.31
N ASN A 209 -16.69 -5.08 -18.29
CA ASN A 209 -15.82 -5.96 -19.07
C ASN A 209 -14.69 -6.55 -18.21
N TYR A 210 -14.04 -5.71 -17.42
CA TYR A 210 -12.96 -6.09 -16.52
C TYR A 210 -13.41 -7.17 -15.52
N LYS A 211 -14.57 -7.02 -14.88
CA LYS A 211 -15.13 -8.04 -13.96
C LYS A 211 -15.31 -9.40 -14.64
N LYS A 212 -15.77 -9.43 -15.90
CA LYS A 212 -15.93 -10.67 -16.66
C LYS A 212 -14.59 -11.33 -16.97
N ALA A 213 -13.58 -10.53 -17.34
CA ALA A 213 -12.22 -11.01 -17.56
C ALA A 213 -11.59 -11.55 -16.27
N ALA A 214 -11.70 -10.80 -15.18
CA ALA A 214 -11.21 -11.19 -13.85
C ALA A 214 -11.86 -12.49 -13.36
N ALA A 215 -13.17 -12.67 -13.55
CA ALA A 215 -13.85 -13.91 -13.17
C ALA A 215 -13.27 -15.15 -13.91
N LYS A 216 -13.02 -15.04 -15.22
CA LYS A 216 -12.39 -16.11 -16.02
C LYS A 216 -10.96 -16.38 -15.56
N TYR A 217 -10.22 -15.31 -15.28
CA TYR A 217 -8.86 -15.38 -14.79
C TYR A 217 -8.77 -16.09 -13.44
N PHE A 218 -9.61 -15.74 -12.46
CA PHE A 218 -9.64 -16.42 -11.17
C PHE A 218 -9.99 -17.91 -11.29
N GLN A 219 -10.93 -18.27 -12.16
CA GLN A 219 -11.21 -19.68 -12.46
C GLN A 219 -9.97 -20.38 -13.03
N ALA A 220 -9.26 -19.76 -13.98
CA ALA A 220 -8.04 -20.32 -14.54
C ALA A 220 -6.90 -20.44 -13.51
N MET A 221 -6.74 -19.45 -12.63
CA MET A 221 -5.79 -19.49 -11.51
C MET A 221 -6.06 -20.66 -10.59
N GLU A 222 -7.33 -20.90 -10.22
CA GLU A 222 -7.72 -22.01 -9.35
C GLU A 222 -7.37 -23.37 -9.98
N GLN A 223 -7.64 -23.53 -11.28
CA GLN A 223 -7.30 -24.77 -12.00
C GLN A 223 -5.79 -24.96 -12.11
N THR A 224 -5.04 -23.89 -12.32
CA THR A 224 -3.57 -23.90 -12.41
C THR A 224 -2.95 -24.24 -11.05
N ALA A 225 -3.47 -23.67 -9.97
CA ALA A 225 -3.09 -24.01 -8.60
C ALA A 225 -3.32 -25.49 -8.29
N LYS A 226 -4.47 -26.06 -8.70
CA LYS A 226 -4.77 -27.49 -8.53
C LYS A 226 -3.78 -28.42 -9.25
N ARG A 227 -3.17 -27.95 -10.34
CA ARG A 227 -2.12 -28.68 -11.06
C ARG A 227 -0.72 -28.48 -10.45
N GLY A 228 -0.57 -27.61 -9.45
CA GLY A 228 0.74 -27.27 -8.85
C GLY A 228 1.62 -26.43 -9.78
N GLU A 229 1.03 -25.76 -10.76
CA GLU A 229 1.73 -24.93 -11.74
C GLU A 229 1.86 -23.48 -11.24
N ALA A 230 2.87 -22.77 -11.77
CA ALA A 230 3.05 -21.36 -11.47
C ALA A 230 1.90 -20.53 -12.07
N ILE A 231 1.35 -19.64 -11.25
CA ILE A 231 0.28 -18.73 -11.67
C ILE A 231 0.90 -17.46 -12.23
N HIS A 232 0.54 -17.10 -13.47
CA HIS A 232 0.86 -15.79 -14.00
C HIS A 232 0.10 -14.73 -13.19
N GLY A 233 0.79 -13.74 -12.62
CA GLY A 233 0.21 -12.80 -11.63
C GLY A 233 -0.47 -11.56 -12.22
N VAL A 234 -0.46 -11.42 -13.55
CA VAL A 234 -1.06 -10.32 -14.30
C VAL A 234 -2.19 -10.91 -15.14
N LEU A 235 -3.35 -10.25 -15.13
CA LEU A 235 -4.45 -10.59 -16.03
C LEU A 235 -4.19 -9.91 -17.38
N ASP A 236 -4.03 -10.70 -18.43
CA ASP A 236 -3.99 -10.19 -19.80
C ASP A 236 -5.37 -9.64 -20.18
N TYR A 237 -5.48 -8.33 -20.20
CA TYR A 237 -6.74 -7.61 -20.37
C TYR A 237 -6.65 -6.60 -21.51
N VAL A 238 -7.70 -6.58 -22.32
CA VAL A 238 -7.86 -5.63 -23.43
C VAL A 238 -8.97 -4.66 -23.05
N ASN A 239 -8.63 -3.37 -23.05
CA ASN A 239 -9.58 -2.31 -22.74
C ASN A 239 -10.68 -2.24 -23.80
N VAL A 240 -11.88 -1.89 -23.40
CA VAL A 240 -13.03 -1.72 -24.31
C VAL A 240 -13.39 -0.25 -24.53
N VAL A 241 -12.86 0.63 -23.70
CA VAL A 241 -12.91 2.08 -23.82
C VAL A 241 -11.52 2.59 -24.21
N ALA A 242 -11.52 3.61 -25.07
CA ALA A 242 -10.33 4.30 -25.56
C ALA A 242 -9.86 5.39 -24.59
#